data_AF-X1QCI4-F1
#
_entry.id   AF-X1QCI4-F1
#
_cell.length_a   1.000
_cell.length_b   1.000
_cell.length_c   1.000
_cell.angle_alpha   90.00
_cell.angle_beta   90.00
_cell.angle_gamma   90.00
#
_symmetry.space_group_name_H-M   'P 1'
#
loop_
_entity.id
_entity.type
_entity.pdbx_description
1 polymer ?
#
loop_
_entity_poly.entity_id
_entity_poly.type
_entity_poly.pdbx_seq_one_letter_code
_entity_poly.pdbx_strand_id
1 'polypeptide(L)' 'MIERSRISLNRIIYPDLNLEDFFKLTADLDLSKVELRNDLTERGIIDTYSPEQVKGLSKKYGINIITINALQK' A
#
# COMPACT_ATOMS: atom_id res chain seq x y z
N MET A 1 11.68 -17.11 15.05
CA MET A 1 10.90 -15.85 14.99
C MET A 1 10.88 -15.38 13.53
N ILE A 2 9.79 -14.80 13.05
CA ILE A 2 9.71 -14.29 11.66
C ILE A 2 10.21 -12.84 11.64
N GLU A 3 11.15 -12.54 10.76
CA GLU A 3 11.63 -11.17 10.51
C GLU A 3 10.51 -10.27 9.99
N ARG A 4 10.34 -9.07 10.57
CA ARG A 4 9.31 -8.09 10.14
C ARG A 4 9.45 -7.69 8.68
N SER A 5 10.68 -7.66 8.16
CA SER A 5 10.98 -7.39 6.75
C SER A 5 10.37 -8.42 5.78
N ARG A 6 9.89 -9.57 6.28
CA ARG A 6 9.19 -10.60 5.51
C ARG A 6 7.67 -10.46 5.51
N ILE A 7 7.13 -9.50 6.26
CA ILE A 7 5.69 -9.26 6.38
C ILE A 7 5.30 -8.10 5.45
N SER A 8 4.21 -8.27 4.71
CA SER A 8 3.55 -7.23 3.93
C SER A 8 2.16 -6.94 4.48
N LEU A 9 1.70 -5.70 4.30
CA LEU A 9 0.33 -5.31 4.60
C LEU A 9 -0.49 -5.22 3.31
N ASN A 10 -1.56 -6.00 3.21
CA ASN A 10 -2.47 -5.94 2.07
C ASN A 10 -3.53 -4.86 2.29
N ARG A 11 -3.78 -4.04 1.26
CA ARG A 11 -4.70 -2.90 1.35
C ARG A 11 -6.14 -3.29 1.72
N ILE A 12 -6.54 -4.56 1.55
CA ILE A 12 -7.86 -5.06 1.97
C ILE A 12 -8.12 -4.93 3.48
N ILE A 13 -7.06 -4.80 4.29
CA ILE A 13 -7.22 -4.69 5.75
C ILE A 13 -7.98 -3.43 6.16
N TYR A 14 -7.92 -2.37 5.35
CA TYR A 14 -8.65 -1.13 5.58
C TYR A 14 -8.95 -0.42 4.25
N PRO A 15 -9.99 -0.85 3.50
CA PRO A 15 -10.25 -0.39 2.13
C PRO A 15 -10.62 1.10 2.05
N ASP A 16 -11.18 1.67 3.12
CA ASP A 16 -11.59 3.08 3.17
C ASP A 16 -10.46 4.04 3.59
N LEU A 17 -9.31 3.51 3.98
CA LEU A 17 -8.16 4.34 4.32
C LEU A 17 -7.50 4.88 3.04
N ASN A 18 -7.27 6.20 3.00
CA ASN A 18 -6.56 6.78 1.87
C ASN A 18 -5.12 6.25 1.80
N LEU A 19 -4.52 6.33 0.61
CA LEU A 19 -3.24 5.70 0.34
C LEU A 19 -2.09 6.24 1.22
N GLU A 20 -2.04 7.55 1.48
CA GLU A 20 -0.99 8.14 2.31
C GLU A 20 -1.10 7.67 3.77
N ASP A 21 -2.31 7.68 4.34
CA ASP A 21 -2.53 7.20 5.70
C ASP A 21 -2.28 5.69 5.81
N PHE A 22 -2.53 4.92 4.76
CA PHE A 22 -2.19 3.50 4.72
C PHE A 22 -0.66 3.27 4.70
N PHE A 23 0.10 4.09 3.98
CA PHE A 23 1.57 4.02 4.00
C PHE A 23 2.12 4.45 5.36
N LYS A 24 1.58 5.51 5.94
CA LYS A 24 1.91 5.97 7.29
C LYS A 24 1.63 4.88 8.32
N LEU A 25 0.45 4.26 8.30
CA LEU A 25 0.07 3.15 9.17
C LEU A 25 1.06 1.98 9.04
N THR A 26 1.44 1.63 7.82
CA THR A 26 2.40 0.54 7.59
C THR A 26 3.76 0.85 8.22
N ALA A 27 4.26 2.09 8.07
CA ALA A 27 5.49 2.54 8.69
C ALA A 27 5.38 2.62 10.23
N ASP A 28 4.26 3.10 10.77
CA ASP A 28 3.98 3.18 12.21
C ASP A 28 3.96 1.76 12.86
N LEU A 29 3.67 0.73 12.07
CA LEU A 29 3.74 -0.68 12.47
C LEU A 29 5.14 -1.30 12.34
N ASP A 30 6.17 -0.53 11.99
CA ASP A 30 7.54 -1.01 11.71
C ASP A 30 7.56 -2.07 10.58
N LEU A 31 6.76 -1.82 9.54
CA LEU A 31 6.71 -2.61 8.29
C LEU A 31 7.09 -1.72 7.10
N SER A 32 7.58 -2.34 6.04
CA SER A 32 8.06 -1.63 4.84
C SER A 32 7.51 -2.18 3.53
N LYS A 33 6.59 -3.15 3.57
CA LYS A 33 6.04 -3.78 2.36
C LYS A 33 4.53 -3.68 2.34
N VAL A 34 3.99 -3.30 1.19
CA VAL A 34 2.54 -3.24 0.98
C VAL A 34 2.13 -3.93 -0.31
N GLU A 35 0.89 -4.38 -0.33
CA GLU A 35 0.22 -4.90 -1.53
C GLU A 35 -0.98 -4.02 -1.83
N LEU A 36 -1.02 -3.45 -3.04
CA LEU A 36 -2.14 -2.64 -3.50
C LEU A 36 -3.22 -3.51 -4.13
N ARG A 37 -4.37 -2.90 -4.41
CA ARG A 37 -5.55 -3.58 -4.95
C ARG A 37 -6.25 -2.78 -6.06
N ASN A 38 -6.57 -3.42 -7.17
CA ASN A 38 -7.31 -2.85 -8.30
C ASN A 38 -8.82 -3.16 -8.27
N ASP A 39 -9.25 -3.99 -7.33
CA ASP A 39 -10.64 -4.36 -7.09
C ASP A 39 -11.29 -3.50 -5.99
N LEU A 40 -10.61 -2.46 -5.50
CA LEU A 40 -11.19 -1.41 -4.65
C LEU A 40 -11.91 -0.37 -5.52
N THR A 41 -13.13 -0.72 -5.94
CA THR A 41 -13.89 -0.02 -7.00
C THR A 41 -14.11 1.47 -6.77
N GLU A 42 -14.24 1.93 -5.53
CA GLU A 42 -14.54 3.35 -5.26
C GLU A 42 -13.31 4.26 -5.22
N ARG A 43 -12.11 3.70 -5.07
CA ARG A 43 -10.86 4.48 -4.95
C ARG A 43 -9.89 4.21 -6.09
N GLY A 44 -10.02 3.09 -6.79
CA GLY A 44 -8.99 2.64 -7.71
C GLY A 44 -7.71 2.24 -6.97
N ILE A 45 -6.65 1.94 -7.72
CA ILE A 45 -5.41 1.34 -7.15
C ILE A 45 -4.68 2.33 -6.24
N ILE A 46 -4.63 3.60 -6.66
CA ILE A 46 -3.83 4.66 -6.06
C ILE A 46 -4.66 5.90 -5.72
N ASP A 47 -5.95 5.73 -5.48
CA ASP A 47 -6.88 6.82 -5.12
C ASP A 47 -6.87 7.92 -6.20
N THR A 48 -6.80 9.17 -5.78
CA THR A 48 -6.69 10.35 -6.66
C THR A 48 -5.24 10.76 -6.93
N TYR A 49 -4.25 9.96 -6.52
CA TYR A 49 -2.83 10.31 -6.68
C TYR A 49 -2.31 9.98 -8.07
N SER A 50 -1.34 10.77 -8.54
CA SER A 50 -0.53 10.41 -9.72
C SER A 50 0.54 9.36 -9.35
N PRO A 51 1.04 8.57 -10.31
CA PRO A 51 2.14 7.64 -10.08
C PRO A 51 3.39 8.29 -9.47
N GLU A 52 3.69 9.55 -9.83
CA GLU A 52 4.80 10.33 -9.28
C GLU A 52 4.57 10.68 -7.81
N GLN A 53 3.34 11.07 -7.45
CA GLN A 53 2.96 11.33 -6.07
C GLN A 53 3.08 10.05 -5.23
N VAL A 54 2.58 8.91 -5.73
CA VAL A 54 2.72 7.60 -5.07
C VAL A 54 4.18 7.25 -4.86
N LYS A 55 5.03 7.44 -5.87
CA LYS A 55 6.49 7.22 -5.74
C LYS A 55 7.12 8.13 -4.68
N GLY A 56 6.65 9.38 -4.58
CA GLY A 56 7.04 10.31 -3.52
C GLY A 56 6.63 9.81 -2.13
N LEU A 57 5.38 9.37 -1.97
CA LEU A 57 4.85 8.81 -0.73
C LEU A 57 5.59 7.53 -0.32
N SER A 58 5.83 6.61 -1.26
CA SER A 58 6.58 5.38 -1.01
C SER A 58 7.99 5.68 -0.47
N LYS A 59 8.68 6.67 -1.05
CA LYS A 59 9.98 7.13 -0.53
C LYS A 59 9.87 7.80 0.84
N LYS A 60 8.88 8.67 1.03
CA LYS A 60 8.64 9.42 2.28
C LYS A 60 8.45 8.48 3.48
N TYR A 61 7.70 7.39 3.29
CA TYR A 61 7.37 6.43 4.35
C TYR A 61 8.22 5.15 4.34
N GLY A 62 9.21 5.03 3.44
CA GLY A 62 10.04 3.83 3.35
C GLY A 62 9.27 2.57 2.91
N ILE A 63 8.22 2.75 2.11
CA ILE A 63 7.32 1.68 1.67
C ILE A 63 7.74 1.13 0.30
N ASN A 64 7.79 -0.19 0.21
CA ASN A 64 7.95 -0.95 -1.03
C ASN A 64 6.62 -1.60 -1.42
N ILE A 65 6.08 -1.21 -2.57
CA ILE A 65 4.89 -1.84 -3.14
C ILE A 65 5.35 -3.12 -3.86
N ILE A 66 5.01 -4.29 -3.30
CA ILE A 66 5.52 -5.58 -3.80
C ILE A 66 4.61 -6.23 -4.83
N THR A 67 3.30 -5.94 -4.78
CA THR A 67 2.30 -6.47 -5.72
C THR A 67 1.12 -5.50 -5.89
N ILE A 68 0.37 -5.70 -6.97
CA ILE A 68 -0.99 -5.18 -7.15
C ILE A 68 -1.88 -6.40 -7.38
N ASN A 69 -2.84 -6.62 -6.48
CA ASN A 69 -3.87 -7.65 -6.62
C ASN A 69 -5.12 -7.02 -7.25
N ALA A 70 -6.00 -7.69 -7.98
CA ALA A 70 -5.94 -9.03 -8.53
C ALA A 70 -5.92 -8.97 -10.07
N LEU A 71 -5.49 -10.06 -10.70
CA LEU A 71 -5.61 -10.24 -12.15
C LEU A 71 -7.09 -10.12 -12.55
N GLN A 72 -7.42 -9.16 -13.43
CA GLN A 72 -8.77 -9.06 -14.01
C GLN A 72 -8.88 -10.02 -15.21
N LYS A 73 -10.05 -10.65 -15.37
CA LYS A 73 -10.34 -11.59 -16.48
C LYS A 73 -10.63 -10.86 -17.78
#